data_AF-A0AAU3E0G2-F1
#
_entry.id   AF-A0AAU3E0G2-F1
#
_cell.length_a   1.000
_cell.length_b   1.000
_cell.length_c   1.000
_cell.angle_alpha   90.00
_cell.angle_beta   90.00
_cell.angle_gamma   90.00
#
_symmetry.space_group_name_H-M   'P 1'
#
loop_
_entity.id
_entity.type
_entity.pdbx_description
1 polymer ?
#
loop_
_entity_poly.entity_id
_entity_poly.type
_entity_poly.pdbx_seq_one_letter_code
_entity_poly.pdbx_strand_id
1 'polypeptide(L)'
;MIDKAVAGANALTRRWVDTLGSEASAAVSGAGVWPLLAYLAPAADGPGRDELTAATGVSTDDAASTAAALVGLLRSTPGLRAAPARLWI
;
A
#
# COMPACT_ATOMS: atom_id res chain seq x y z
N MET A 1 -11.59 3.58 8.87
CA MET A 1 -10.53 4.02 7.93
C MET A 1 -9.32 3.10 7.99
N ILE A 2 -8.73 2.90 9.17
CA ILE A 2 -7.53 2.05 9.28
C ILE A 2 -7.76 0.60 8.81
N ASP A 3 -8.93 0.02 9.07
CA ASP A 3 -9.25 -1.35 8.62
C ASP A 3 -9.26 -1.49 7.09
N LYS A 4 -9.78 -0.49 6.36
CA LYS A 4 -9.71 -0.44 4.89
C LYS A 4 -8.25 -0.42 4.42
N ALA A 5 -7.41 0.37 5.09
CA ALA A 5 -6.00 0.49 4.75
C ALA A 5 -5.23 -0.82 4.99
N VAL A 6 -5.48 -1.49 6.12
CA VAL A 6 -4.89 -2.80 6.45
C VAL A 6 -5.37 -3.87 5.47
N ALA A 7 -6.67 -3.89 5.15
CA ALA A 7 -7.23 -4.83 4.17
C ALA A 7 -6.61 -4.63 2.78
N GLY A 8 -6.49 -3.39 2.31
CA GLY A 8 -5.85 -3.06 1.04
C GLY A 8 -4.37 -3.46 0.98
N ALA A 9 -3.60 -3.13 2.02
CA ALA A 9 -2.19 -3.52 2.12
C ALA A 9 -1.99 -5.05 2.11
N ASN A 10 -2.86 -5.79 2.82
CA ASN A 10 -2.83 -7.25 2.85
C ASN A 10 -3.24 -7.86 1.50
N ALA A 11 -4.25 -7.30 0.84
CA ALA A 11 -4.68 -7.73 -0.49
C ALA A 11 -3.57 -7.54 -1.53
N LEU A 12 -2.89 -6.40 -1.51
CA LEU A 12 -1.75 -6.13 -2.39
C LEU A 12 -0.60 -7.11 -2.15
N THR A 13 -0.28 -7.37 -0.87
CA THR A 13 0.76 -8.35 -0.49
C THR A 13 0.41 -9.74 -1.00
N ARG A 14 -0.83 -10.21 -0.79
CA ARG A 14 -1.30 -11.51 -1.27
C ARG A 14 -1.16 -11.61 -2.79
N ARG A 15 -1.63 -10.61 -3.54
CA ARG A 15 -1.54 -10.60 -5.01
C ARG A 15 -0.10 -10.75 -5.49
N TRP A 16 0.86 -10.10 -4.85
CA TRP A 16 2.27 -10.24 -5.21
C TRP A 16 2.83 -11.61 -4.87
N VAL A 17 2.51 -12.16 -3.70
CA VAL A 17 2.91 -13.53 -3.32
C VAL A 17 2.38 -14.54 -4.34
N ASP A 18 1.10 -14.43 -4.71
CA ASP A 18 0.47 -15.30 -5.71
C ASP A 18 1.11 -15.17 -7.09
N THR A 19 1.58 -13.96 -7.44
CA THR A 19 2.23 -13.66 -8.74
C THR A 19 3.67 -14.18 -8.81
N LEU A 20 4.41 -14.10 -7.70
CA LEU A 20 5.81 -14.52 -7.64
C LEU A 20 5.96 -16.05 -7.56
N GLY A 21 4.97 -16.75 -7.00
CA GLY A 21 4.99 -18.20 -6.85
C GLY A 21 5.94 -18.71 -5.75
N SER A 22 5.91 -20.02 -5.49
CA SER A 22 6.65 -20.66 -4.37
C SER A 22 8.15 -20.77 -4.58
N GLU A 23 8.62 -20.74 -5.82
CA GLU A 23 10.03 -20.94 -6.18
C GLU A 23 10.86 -19.66 -6.04
N ALA A 24 10.22 -18.51 -5.82
CA ALA A 24 10.89 -17.22 -5.68
C ALA A 24 11.30 -16.95 -4.23
N SER A 25 12.59 -16.79 -3.97
CA SER A 25 13.08 -16.26 -2.70
C SER A 25 12.99 -14.73 -2.71
N ALA A 26 11.81 -14.19 -2.34
CA ALA A 26 11.53 -12.76 -2.35
C ALA A 26 10.86 -12.30 -1.04
N ALA A 27 11.10 -11.04 -0.67
CA ALA A 27 10.38 -10.36 0.40
C ALA A 27 9.53 -9.23 -0.21
N VAL A 28 8.24 -9.19 0.13
CA VAL A 28 7.32 -8.15 -0.36
C VAL A 28 6.59 -7.50 0.82
N SER A 29 6.28 -6.22 0.68
CA SER A 29 5.53 -5.47 1.70
C SER A 29 4.50 -4.56 1.04
N GLY A 30 3.26 -5.06 0.94
CA GLY A 30 2.13 -4.23 0.51
C GLY A 30 1.89 -3.07 1.48
N ALA A 31 2.16 -3.24 2.78
CA ALA A 31 2.07 -2.15 3.75
C ALA A 31 3.04 -0.99 3.48
N GLY A 32 4.19 -1.26 2.85
CA GLY A 32 5.16 -0.23 2.47
C GLY A 32 4.81 0.54 1.19
N VAL A 33 4.10 -0.11 0.25
CA VAL A 33 3.83 0.45 -1.09
C VAL A 33 2.39 0.92 -1.25
N TRP A 34 1.42 0.27 -0.61
CA TRP A 34 0.01 0.60 -0.73
C TRP A 34 -0.31 2.08 -0.41
N PRO A 35 0.25 2.70 0.65
CA PRO A 35 0.02 4.13 0.90
C PRO A 35 0.46 5.03 -0.25
N LEU A 36 1.57 4.71 -0.93
CA LEU A 36 2.04 5.47 -2.08
C LEU A 36 1.05 5.41 -3.24
N LEU A 37 0.55 4.22 -3.58
CA LEU A 37 -0.44 4.03 -4.63
C LEU A 37 -1.74 4.81 -4.33
N ALA A 38 -2.18 4.77 -3.08
CA ALA A 38 -3.37 5.49 -2.62
C ALA A 38 -3.18 7.02 -2.65
N TYR A 39 -1.97 7.54 -2.40
CA TYR A 39 -1.68 8.96 -2.61
C TYR A 39 -1.63 9.35 -4.09
N LEU A 40 -1.18 8.46 -4.96
CA LEU A 40 -1.10 8.72 -6.41
C LEU A 40 -2.46 8.65 -7.10
N ALA A 41 -3.39 7.82 -6.62
CA ALA A 41 -4.71 7.63 -7.24
C ALA A 41 -5.48 8.94 -7.51
N PRO A 42 -5.67 9.86 -6.53
CA PRO A 42 -6.36 11.12 -6.79
C PRO A 42 -5.56 12.10 -7.67
N ALA A 43 -4.24 11.95 -7.76
CA ALA A 43 -3.36 12.80 -8.57
C ALA A 43 -3.19 12.33 -10.02
N ALA A 44 -3.50 11.06 -10.31
CA ALA A 44 -3.49 10.52 -11.65
C ALA A 44 -4.76 10.93 -12.41
N ASP A 45 -4.69 10.97 -13.73
CA ASP A 45 -5.82 11.19 -14.64
C ASP A 45 -6.02 9.99 -15.57
N GLY A 46 -7.24 9.89 -16.12
CA GLY A 46 -7.58 8.88 -17.13
C GLY A 46 -7.34 7.44 -16.64
N PRO A 47 -6.87 6.53 -17.51
CA PRO A 47 -6.72 5.11 -17.18
C PRO A 47 -5.81 4.84 -15.96
N GLY A 48 -4.81 5.69 -15.72
CA GLY A 48 -3.92 5.54 -14.56
C GLY A 48 -4.65 5.71 -13.23
N ARG A 49 -5.66 6.59 -13.17
CA ARG A 49 -6.52 6.73 -11.99
C ARG A 49 -7.30 5.45 -11.72
N ASP A 50 -7.84 4.84 -12.75
CA ASP A 50 -8.66 3.63 -12.64
C ASP A 50 -7.82 2.43 -12.18
N GLU A 51 -6.63 2.26 -12.75
CA GLU A 51 -5.69 1.21 -12.35
C GLU A 51 -5.24 1.35 -10.89
N LEU A 52 -4.90 2.57 -10.45
CA LEU A 52 -4.50 2.82 -9.07
C LEU A 52 -5.66 2.64 -8.08
N THR A 53 -6.88 3.04 -8.48
CA THR A 53 -8.10 2.82 -7.69
C THR A 53 -8.38 1.32 -7.54
N ALA A 54 -8.25 0.55 -8.62
CA ALA A 54 -8.40 -0.90 -8.59
C ALA A 54 -7.31 -1.59 -7.75
N ALA A 55 -6.06 -1.14 -7.87
CA ALA A 55 -4.94 -1.68 -7.11
C ALA A 55 -5.06 -1.41 -5.60
N THR A 56 -5.63 -0.26 -5.22
CA THR A 56 -5.79 0.12 -3.81
C THR A 56 -7.09 -0.42 -3.20
N GLY A 57 -8.12 -0.64 -4.01
CA GLY A 57 -9.44 -1.09 -3.56
C GLY A 57 -10.23 -0.04 -2.78
N VAL A 58 -9.82 1.22 -2.86
CA VAL A 58 -10.41 2.36 -2.14
C VAL A 58 -10.76 3.44 -3.16
N SER A 59 -11.89 4.13 -2.97
CA SER A 59 -12.27 5.24 -3.85
C SER A 59 -11.23 6.35 -3.80
N THR A 60 -11.10 7.11 -4.89
CA THR A 60 -10.18 8.26 -4.98
C THR A 60 -10.40 9.28 -3.86
N ASP A 61 -11.66 9.46 -3.43
CA ASP A 61 -12.04 10.40 -2.38
C ASP A 61 -11.54 9.96 -0.98
N ASP A 62 -11.52 8.65 -0.73
CA ASP A 62 -11.07 8.06 0.54
C ASP A 62 -9.56 7.74 0.53
N ALA A 63 -8.91 7.76 -0.63
CA ALA A 63 -7.57 7.19 -0.83
C ALA A 63 -6.51 7.90 0.02
N ALA A 64 -6.44 9.24 -0.05
CA ALA A 64 -5.44 10.01 0.68
C ALA A 64 -5.61 9.93 2.21
N SER A 65 -6.85 9.95 2.71
CA SER A 65 -7.14 9.86 4.15
C SER A 65 -6.84 8.45 4.69
N THR A 66 -7.14 7.42 3.91
CA THR A 66 -6.86 6.02 4.25
C THR A 66 -5.35 5.72 4.23
N ALA A 67 -4.61 6.27 3.26
CA ALA A 67 -3.16 6.22 3.22
C ALA A 67 -2.51 6.88 4.44
N ALA A 68 -2.98 8.08 4.81
CA ALA A 68 -2.48 8.80 5.98
C ALA A 68 -2.71 8.02 7.28
N ALA A 69 -3.87 7.35 7.41
CA ALA A 69 -4.17 6.51 8.57
C ALA A 69 -3.15 5.36 8.69
N LEU A 70 -2.82 4.68 7.59
CA LEU A 70 -1.84 3.60 7.60
C LEU A 70 -0.43 4.12 7.91
N VAL A 71 0.02 5.21 7.28
CA VAL A 71 1.31 5.83 7.60
C VAL A 71 1.39 6.23 9.08
N GLY A 72 0.30 6.77 9.65
CA GLY A 72 0.20 7.08 11.07
C GLY A 72 0.40 5.86 11.97
N LEU A 73 -0.26 4.74 11.66
CA LEU A 73 -0.12 3.47 12.37
C LEU A 73 1.32 2.90 12.27
N LEU A 74 1.89 2.91 11.08
CA LEU A 74 3.25 2.45 10.84
C LEU A 74 4.26 3.30 11.63
N ARG A 75 4.07 4.63 11.66
CA ARG A 75 4.91 5.54 12.46
C ARG A 75 4.66 5.44 13.97
N SER A 76 3.52 4.98 14.44
CA SER A 76 3.29 4.80 15.89
C SER A 76 3.92 3.53 16.44
N THR A 77 4.26 2.57 15.56
CA THR A 77 4.82 1.27 15.93
C THR A 77 6.33 1.36 16.20
N PRO A 78 6.80 1.14 17.45
CA PRO A 78 8.20 1.37 17.85
C PRO A 78 9.24 0.58 17.05
N GLY A 79 8.89 -0.58 16.49
CA GLY A 79 9.79 -1.41 15.67
C GLY A 79 9.87 -1.01 14.19
N LEU A 80 8.95 -0.21 13.68
CA LEU A 80 8.88 0.14 12.27
C LEU A 80 9.49 1.52 11.95
N ARG A 81 9.76 2.33 12.97
CA ARG A 81 10.39 3.65 12.85
C ARG A 81 11.82 3.60 12.30
N ALA A 82 12.51 2.47 12.41
CA ALA A 82 13.86 2.28 11.89
C ALA A 82 13.89 1.88 10.40
N ALA A 83 12.76 1.49 9.82
CA ALA A 83 12.70 0.83 8.51
C ALA A 83 12.37 1.70 7.26
N PRO A 84 11.77 2.91 7.32
CA PRO A 84 11.33 3.56 6.08
C PRO A 84 12.49 4.06 5.20
N ALA A 85 13.70 4.22 5.76
CA ALA A 85 14.86 4.70 5.01
C ALA A 85 15.73 3.58 4.41
N ARG A 86 15.55 2.31 4.81
CA ARG A 86 16.43 1.21 4.38
C ARG A 86 15.78 0.14 3.51
N LEU A 87 14.46 0.22 3.27
CA LEU A 87 13.76 -0.72 2.39
C LEU A 87 13.81 -0.31 0.90
N TRP A 88 14.33 0.87 0.59
CA TRP A 88 14.42 1.41 -0.77
C TRP A 88 15.88 1.62 -1.24
N ILE A 89 16.81 0.75 -0.82
CA ILE A 89 18.14 0.60 -1.44
C ILE A 89 18.49 -0.88 -1.51
#